data_AF-A0AA41YM56-F1
#
_entry.id   AF-A0AA41YM56-F1
#
_cell.length_a   1.000
_cell.length_b   1.000
_cell.length_c   1.000
_cell.angle_alpha   90.00
_cell.angle_beta   90.00
_cell.angle_gamma   90.00
#
_symmetry.space_group_name_H-M   'P 1'
#
loop_
_entity.id
_entity.type
_entity.pdbx_description
1 polymer ?
#
loop_
_entity_poly.entity_id
_entity_poly.type
_entity_poly.pdbx_seq_one_letter_code
_entity_poly.pdbx_strand_id
1 'polypeptide(L)'
;MPNPVHVFVARHVSTMNASQPRATHVAVRDGRILGYGDAADMGAFGPAEWDDRFAGKVILPGFVEGHSHTSDAPVTPLAPLFTASCAVNRRSATGRVLGEAERITVAQALHAVTLGAAYTLHMDHLVGSIDVGKFADFAVLDEDPAEVDPAALGDVRARATVVGGQVFPS
;
A
#
# COMPACT_ATOMS: atom_id res chain seq x y z
N MET A 1 -2.18 -13.11 28.32
CA MET A 1 -0.87 -12.68 27.79
C MET A 1 -1.15 -11.90 26.52
N PRO A 2 -0.39 -10.83 26.18
CA PRO A 2 -0.56 -10.16 24.89
C PRO A 2 -0.30 -11.15 23.75
N ASN A 3 -0.93 -10.94 22.60
CA ASN A 3 -0.68 -11.78 21.42
C ASN A 3 0.80 -11.69 21.02
N PRO A 4 1.37 -12.74 20.40
CA PRO A 4 2.74 -12.70 19.90
C PRO A 4 2.90 -11.58 18.87
N VAL A 5 4.11 -11.04 18.77
CA VAL A 5 4.47 -10.12 17.67
C VAL A 5 4.57 -10.94 16.40
N HIS A 6 3.93 -10.48 15.34
CA HIS A 6 3.99 -11.08 14.01
C HIS A 6 4.80 -10.18 13.09
N VAL A 7 5.84 -10.71 12.47
CA VAL A 7 6.75 -9.96 11.58
C VAL A 7 6.50 -10.41 10.16
N PHE A 8 5.95 -9.53 9.34
CA PHE A 8 5.80 -9.76 7.91
C PHE A 8 7.09 -9.39 7.19
N VAL A 9 7.61 -10.34 6.39
CA VAL A 9 8.81 -10.16 5.56
C VAL A 9 8.38 -9.91 4.12
N ALA A 10 8.98 -8.91 3.48
CA ALA A 10 8.76 -8.59 2.07
C ALA A 10 10.06 -8.26 1.35
N ARG A 11 10.05 -8.39 0.01
CA ARG A 11 11.17 -7.94 -0.84
C ARG A 11 11.33 -6.44 -0.70
N HIS A 12 10.21 -5.73 -0.66
CA HIS A 12 10.14 -4.30 -0.49
C HIS A 12 8.85 -3.91 0.23
N VAL A 13 8.94 -3.00 1.18
CA VAL A 13 7.82 -2.30 1.80
C VAL A 13 7.92 -0.83 1.39
N SER A 14 6.96 -0.35 0.61
CA SER A 14 6.82 1.07 0.28
C SER A 14 5.97 1.71 1.37
N THR A 15 6.54 2.57 2.21
CA THR A 15 5.90 2.93 3.49
C THR A 15 4.92 4.10 3.39
N MET A 16 5.01 4.90 2.32
CA MET A 16 4.39 6.24 2.23
C MET A 16 4.82 7.22 3.35
N ASN A 17 5.91 6.93 4.07
CA ASN A 17 6.54 7.85 5.01
C ASN A 17 7.81 8.43 4.38
N ALA A 18 7.83 9.74 4.12
CA ALA A 18 8.96 10.41 3.47
C ALA A 18 10.27 10.31 4.26
N SER A 19 10.20 10.17 5.59
CA SER A 19 11.39 10.04 6.45
C SER A 19 12.02 8.64 6.40
N GLN A 20 11.23 7.62 6.04
CA GLN A 20 11.70 6.24 5.91
C GLN A 20 10.87 5.54 4.82
N PRO A 21 11.12 5.86 3.53
CA PRO A 21 10.22 5.48 2.43
C PRO A 21 10.25 3.99 2.09
N ARG A 22 11.28 3.26 2.56
CA ARG A 22 11.50 1.85 2.25
C ARG A 22 11.79 1.05 3.52
N ALA A 23 11.28 -0.18 3.54
CA ALA A 23 11.61 -1.22 4.53
C ALA A 23 11.54 -2.61 3.87
N THR A 24 11.84 -3.66 4.65
CA THR A 24 11.67 -5.06 4.26
C THR A 24 10.85 -5.87 5.28
N HIS A 25 10.69 -5.34 6.49
CA HIS A 25 9.99 -6.00 7.59
C HIS A 25 8.95 -5.07 8.22
N VAL A 26 7.81 -5.62 8.65
CA VAL A 26 6.78 -4.92 9.41
C VAL A 26 6.37 -5.77 10.61
N ALA A 27 6.64 -5.28 11.82
CA ALA A 27 6.22 -5.88 13.07
C ALA A 27 4.81 -5.43 13.45
N VAL A 28 3.93 -6.39 13.72
CA VAL A 28 2.52 -6.17 14.01
C VAL A 28 2.11 -6.90 15.29
N ARG A 29 1.27 -6.27 16.10
CA ARG A 29 0.60 -6.91 17.24
C ARG A 29 -0.72 -6.22 17.52
N ASP A 30 -1.74 -7.01 17.87
CA ASP A 30 -3.07 -6.51 18.23
C ASP A 30 -3.65 -5.53 17.18
N GLY A 31 -3.44 -5.86 15.89
CA GLY A 31 -3.91 -5.08 14.76
C GLY A 31 -3.16 -3.78 14.48
N ARG A 32 -2.05 -3.51 15.18
CA ARG A 32 -1.25 -2.28 15.04
C ARG A 32 0.17 -2.55 14.60
N ILE A 33 0.74 -1.63 13.85
CA ILE A 33 2.15 -1.63 13.48
C ILE A 33 2.96 -1.20 14.72
N LEU A 34 3.88 -2.06 15.16
CA LEU A 34 4.83 -1.76 16.23
C LEU A 34 6.10 -1.10 15.70
N GLY A 35 6.51 -1.46 14.48
CA GLY A 35 7.70 -0.95 13.82
C GLY A 35 7.87 -1.55 12.44
N TYR A 36 8.77 -0.94 11.66
CA TYR A 36 9.12 -1.37 10.32
C TYR A 36 10.56 -0.96 10.02
N GLY A 37 11.23 -1.73 9.18
CA GLY A 37 12.67 -1.58 8.96
C GLY A 37 13.26 -2.81 8.28
N ASP A 38 14.45 -3.21 8.71
CA ASP A 38 15.08 -4.47 8.30
C ASP A 38 14.96 -5.55 9.39
N ALA A 39 15.58 -6.72 9.15
CA ALA A 39 15.52 -7.85 10.06
C ALA A 39 16.16 -7.56 11.43
N ALA A 40 17.19 -6.71 11.48
CA ALA A 40 17.88 -6.36 12.71
C ALA A 40 17.02 -5.47 13.62
N ASP A 41 16.19 -4.60 13.03
CA ASP A 41 15.25 -3.75 13.76
C ASP A 41 14.17 -4.56 14.51
N MET A 42 13.78 -5.73 13.97
CA MET A 42 12.68 -6.53 14.52
C MET A 42 12.99 -7.10 15.91
N GLY A 43 14.26 -7.25 16.27
CA GLY A 43 14.69 -7.72 17.59
C GLY A 43 14.27 -6.82 18.75
N ALA A 44 13.99 -5.54 18.48
CA ALA A 44 13.53 -4.58 19.49
C ALA A 44 12.16 -4.93 20.09
N PHE A 45 11.36 -5.78 19.43
CA PHE A 45 10.00 -6.13 19.84
C PHE A 45 9.90 -7.44 20.64
N GLY A 46 11.04 -8.10 20.92
CA GLY A 46 11.10 -9.36 21.65
C GLY A 46 10.81 -10.58 20.76
N PRO A 47 10.42 -11.73 21.36
CA PRO A 47 10.08 -12.93 20.59
C PRO A 47 8.94 -12.65 19.60
N ALA A 48 9.14 -13.05 18.35
CA ALA A 48 8.20 -12.81 17.26
C ALA A 48 8.02 -14.07 16.38
N GLU A 49 6.84 -14.19 15.80
CA GLU A 49 6.53 -15.14 14.73
C GLU A 49 6.85 -14.47 13.40
N TRP A 50 7.72 -15.10 12.60
CA TRP A 50 8.16 -14.56 11.32
C TRP A 50 7.35 -15.18 10.18
N ASP A 51 6.86 -14.33 9.29
CA ASP A 51 6.06 -14.71 8.13
C ASP A 51 6.75 -14.30 6.83
N ASP A 52 7.34 -15.29 6.18
CA ASP A 52 8.10 -15.16 4.94
C ASP A 52 7.26 -15.43 3.68
N ARG A 53 5.94 -15.66 3.82
CA ARG A 53 5.03 -15.91 2.68
C ARG A 53 5.10 -14.80 1.63
N PHE A 54 5.47 -13.59 2.04
CA PHE A 54 5.56 -12.41 1.19
C PHE A 54 7.00 -11.97 0.90
N ALA A 55 8.03 -12.74 1.26
CA ALA A 55 9.43 -12.34 1.12
C ALA A 55 9.85 -12.00 -0.32
N GLY A 56 9.13 -12.53 -1.33
CA GLY A 56 9.32 -12.19 -2.76
C GLY A 56 8.35 -11.13 -3.31
N LYS A 57 7.53 -10.50 -2.46
CA LYS A 57 6.43 -9.60 -2.81
C LYS A 57 6.70 -8.17 -2.33
N VAL A 58 5.84 -7.25 -2.77
CA VAL A 58 5.87 -5.84 -2.35
C VAL A 58 4.72 -5.58 -1.39
N ILE A 59 4.99 -4.91 -0.28
CA ILE A 59 3.96 -4.41 0.64
C ILE A 59 3.80 -2.90 0.42
N LEU A 60 2.55 -2.44 0.38
CA LEU A 60 2.17 -1.04 0.30
C LEU A 60 0.99 -0.80 1.25
N PRO A 61 0.78 0.40 1.84
CA PRO A 61 -0.36 0.65 2.71
C PRO A 61 -1.67 0.25 2.06
N GLY A 62 -2.64 -0.14 2.87
CA GLY A 62 -3.97 -0.47 2.37
C GLY A 62 -4.51 0.69 1.55
N PHE A 63 -5.07 0.39 0.39
CA PHE A 63 -5.67 1.42 -0.44
C PHE A 63 -6.87 2.02 0.29
N VAL A 64 -6.92 3.34 0.35
CA VAL A 64 -8.00 4.09 0.99
C VAL A 64 -8.83 4.73 -0.11
N GLU A 65 -10.12 4.44 -0.12
CA GLU A 65 -11.08 5.06 -1.02
C GLU A 65 -11.55 6.38 -0.41
N GLY A 66 -11.04 7.48 -0.94
CA GLY A 66 -11.42 8.84 -0.59
C GLY A 66 -11.65 9.64 -1.86
N HIS A 67 -12.51 10.68 -1.78
CA HIS A 67 -12.97 11.54 -2.88
C HIS A 67 -11.88 12.10 -3.83
N SER A 68 -10.60 11.93 -3.52
CA SER A 68 -9.46 12.33 -4.35
C SER A 68 -9.25 11.44 -5.59
N HIS A 69 -9.55 10.13 -5.53
CA HIS A 69 -9.40 9.19 -6.66
C HIS A 69 -10.41 8.04 -6.58
N THR A 70 -11.69 8.38 -6.58
CA THR A 70 -12.74 7.36 -6.44
C THR A 70 -12.96 6.56 -7.71
N SER A 71 -13.36 5.31 -7.53
CA SER A 71 -13.93 4.53 -8.64
C SER A 71 -15.40 4.89 -8.93
N ASP A 72 -16.07 5.68 -8.09
CA ASP A 72 -17.52 5.92 -8.20
C ASP A 72 -18.31 4.60 -8.37
N ALA A 73 -17.94 3.57 -7.60
CA ALA A 73 -18.53 2.25 -7.74
C ALA A 73 -20.06 2.30 -7.49
N PRO A 74 -20.86 1.61 -8.32
CA PRO A 74 -20.46 0.59 -9.30
C PRO A 74 -20.20 1.10 -10.72
N VAL A 75 -20.12 2.41 -10.97
CA VAL A 75 -19.91 2.97 -12.32
C VAL A 75 -18.52 2.60 -12.86
N THR A 76 -17.47 2.68 -12.04
CA THR A 76 -16.13 2.13 -12.34
C THR A 76 -15.76 1.04 -11.33
N PRO A 77 -15.03 -0.02 -11.73
CA PRO A 77 -14.64 -1.09 -10.82
C PRO A 77 -13.82 -0.61 -9.63
N LEU A 78 -13.99 -1.26 -8.46
CA LEU A 78 -13.15 -1.07 -7.28
C LEU A 78 -11.75 -1.65 -7.53
N ALA A 79 -10.90 -0.89 -8.23
CA ALA A 79 -9.54 -1.26 -8.61
C ALA A 79 -8.59 -0.05 -8.42
N PRO A 80 -8.05 0.18 -7.22
CA PRO A 80 -7.29 1.39 -6.90
C PRO A 80 -6.08 1.63 -7.82
N LEU A 81 -5.36 0.58 -8.22
CA LEU A 81 -4.22 0.68 -9.14
C LEU A 81 -4.65 1.01 -10.58
N PHE A 82 -5.84 0.57 -10.98
CA PHE A 82 -6.44 1.00 -12.25
C PHE A 82 -6.79 2.49 -12.19
N THR A 83 -7.40 2.97 -11.11
CA THR A 83 -7.70 4.41 -10.94
C THR A 83 -6.42 5.25 -10.91
N ALA A 84 -5.36 4.78 -10.23
CA ALA A 84 -4.03 5.39 -10.27
C ALA A 84 -3.48 5.43 -11.71
N SER A 85 -3.59 4.32 -12.46
CA SER A 85 -3.20 4.26 -13.88
C SER A 85 -3.98 5.25 -14.75
N CYS A 86 -5.28 5.43 -14.52
CA CYS A 86 -6.07 6.45 -15.21
C CYS A 86 -5.53 7.87 -14.98
N ALA A 87 -5.14 8.20 -13.74
CA ALA A 87 -4.59 9.51 -13.39
C ALA A 87 -3.17 9.74 -13.96
N VAL A 88 -2.34 8.70 -14.01
CA VAL A 88 -0.98 8.76 -14.54
C VAL A 88 -0.97 8.81 -16.07
N ASN A 89 -1.75 7.96 -16.72
CA ASN A 89 -1.69 7.81 -18.18
C ASN A 89 -2.63 8.77 -18.91
N ARG A 90 -3.78 9.08 -18.29
CA ARG A 90 -4.87 9.90 -18.85
C ARG A 90 -5.33 9.43 -20.24
N ARG A 91 -5.33 8.12 -20.50
CA ARG A 91 -5.72 7.53 -21.79
C ARG A 91 -7.17 7.06 -21.77
N SER A 92 -7.93 7.43 -22.81
CA SER A 92 -9.28 6.91 -23.04
C SER A 92 -9.26 5.48 -23.59
N ALA A 93 -10.43 4.84 -23.66
CA ALA A 93 -10.60 3.53 -24.31
C ALA A 93 -10.17 3.50 -25.79
N THR A 94 -10.24 4.65 -26.50
CA THR A 94 -9.76 4.78 -27.88
C THR A 94 -8.26 5.09 -27.98
N GLY A 95 -7.55 5.13 -26.85
CA GLY A 95 -6.12 5.43 -26.77
C GLY A 95 -5.78 6.93 -26.78
N ARG A 96 -6.77 7.83 -26.86
CA ARG A 96 -6.56 9.29 -26.85
C ARG A 96 -6.08 9.73 -25.48
N VAL A 97 -5.00 10.52 -25.43
CA VAL A 97 -4.58 11.20 -24.20
C VAL A 97 -5.49 12.40 -23.95
N LEU A 98 -6.06 12.48 -22.75
CA LEU A 98 -6.90 13.58 -22.30
C LEU A 98 -6.06 14.51 -21.44
N GLY A 99 -6.04 15.82 -21.74
CA GLY A 99 -5.31 16.87 -21.03
C GLY A 99 -4.00 16.41 -20.38
N GLU A 100 -3.00 16.19 -21.24
CA GLU A 100 -1.68 15.65 -20.89
C GLU A 100 -0.96 16.41 -19.77
N ALA A 101 -1.15 17.74 -19.70
CA ALA A 101 -0.59 18.58 -18.65
C ALA A 101 -1.13 18.26 -17.24
N GLU A 102 -2.27 17.58 -17.14
CA GLU A 102 -2.90 17.17 -15.87
C GLU A 102 -2.45 15.78 -15.40
N ARG A 103 -1.46 15.16 -16.07
CA ARG A 103 -0.89 13.90 -15.59
C ARG A 103 -0.21 14.11 -14.25
N ILE A 104 -0.39 13.15 -13.36
CA ILE A 104 0.38 13.06 -12.13
C ILE A 104 1.42 11.94 -12.24
N THR A 105 2.48 12.01 -11.44
CA THR A 105 3.47 10.95 -11.36
C THR A 105 2.89 9.71 -10.68
N VAL A 106 3.50 8.54 -10.90
CA VAL A 106 3.11 7.30 -10.20
C VAL A 106 3.18 7.49 -8.68
N ALA A 107 4.20 8.17 -8.16
CA ALA A 107 4.32 8.46 -6.74
C ALA A 107 3.15 9.32 -6.21
N GLN A 108 2.74 10.35 -6.97
CA GLN A 108 1.58 11.16 -6.63
C GLN A 108 0.29 10.34 -6.65
N ALA A 109 0.11 9.46 -7.64
CA ALA A 109 -1.06 8.62 -7.74
C ALA A 109 -1.14 7.60 -6.59
N LEU A 110 -0.03 6.93 -6.26
CA LEU A 110 0.06 6.01 -5.12
C LEU A 110 -0.22 6.71 -3.79
N HIS A 111 0.35 7.89 -3.58
CA HIS A 111 0.02 8.71 -2.42
C HIS A 111 -1.48 9.00 -2.36
N ALA A 112 -2.07 9.38 -3.49
CA ALA A 112 -3.45 9.84 -3.52
C ALA A 112 -4.49 8.71 -3.34
N VAL A 113 -4.14 7.45 -3.65
CA VAL A 113 -4.95 6.25 -3.31
C VAL A 113 -4.58 5.61 -1.96
N THR A 114 -3.68 6.23 -1.18
CA THR A 114 -3.28 5.78 0.16
C THR A 114 -3.34 6.92 1.17
N LEU A 115 -2.19 7.54 1.50
CA LEU A 115 -2.06 8.58 2.52
C LEU A 115 -2.90 9.83 2.20
N GLY A 116 -2.96 10.25 0.94
CA GLY A 116 -3.75 11.40 0.52
C GLY A 116 -5.25 11.20 0.70
N ALA A 117 -5.75 10.01 0.37
CA ALA A 117 -7.14 9.64 0.65
C ALA A 117 -7.42 9.55 2.15
N ALA A 118 -6.52 8.93 2.93
CA ALA A 118 -6.62 8.89 4.39
C ALA A 118 -6.66 10.29 5.00
N TYR A 119 -5.80 11.20 4.55
CA TYR A 119 -5.76 12.60 5.00
C TYR A 119 -7.05 13.35 4.70
N THR A 120 -7.61 13.16 3.50
CA THR A 120 -8.89 13.77 3.10
C THR A 120 -10.05 13.33 4.00
N LEU A 121 -9.98 12.09 4.51
CA LEU A 121 -10.96 11.54 5.45
C LEU A 121 -10.61 11.84 6.93
N HIS A 122 -9.54 12.59 7.20
CA HIS A 122 -8.98 12.80 8.54
C HIS A 122 -8.62 11.50 9.28
N MET A 123 -8.28 10.46 8.53
CA MET A 123 -7.87 9.13 9.00
C MET A 123 -6.37 8.88 8.84
N ASP A 124 -5.59 9.89 8.45
CA ASP A 124 -4.14 9.80 8.27
C ASP A 124 -3.38 9.49 9.56
N HIS A 125 -3.98 9.67 10.73
CA HIS A 125 -3.44 9.21 12.01
C HIS A 125 -3.70 7.71 12.28
N LEU A 126 -4.52 7.05 11.45
CA LEU A 126 -4.94 5.65 11.62
C LEU A 126 -4.45 4.74 10.50
N VAL A 127 -4.46 5.20 9.24
CA VAL A 127 -4.18 4.40 8.03
C VAL A 127 -3.40 5.21 6.98
N GLY A 128 -3.21 4.63 5.79
CA GLY A 128 -2.64 5.30 4.61
C GLY A 128 -1.11 5.32 4.53
N SER A 129 -0.41 4.91 5.60
CA SER A 129 1.04 4.68 5.58
C SER A 129 1.41 3.49 6.48
N ILE A 130 2.57 2.90 6.23
CA ILE A 130 3.21 1.95 7.15
C ILE A 130 3.95 2.80 8.18
N ASP A 131 3.33 3.03 9.32
CA ASP A 131 3.91 3.82 10.41
C ASP A 131 3.49 3.30 11.78
N VAL A 132 4.31 3.56 12.80
CA VAL A 132 4.12 3.05 14.16
C VAL A 132 2.80 3.55 14.73
N GLY A 133 2.03 2.65 15.35
CA GLY A 133 0.74 2.95 15.97
C GLY A 133 -0.44 2.96 15.01
N LYS A 134 -0.24 2.98 13.69
CA LYS A 134 -1.31 2.83 12.71
C LYS A 134 -1.85 1.39 12.65
N PHE A 135 -3.03 1.22 12.07
CA PHE A 135 -3.56 -0.11 11.79
C PHE A 135 -2.66 -0.85 10.81
N ALA A 136 -2.49 -2.15 11.04
CA ALA A 136 -1.73 -3.03 10.17
C ALA A 136 -2.58 -3.44 8.96
N ASP A 137 -2.92 -2.45 8.14
CA ASP A 137 -3.71 -2.58 6.92
C ASP A 137 -2.80 -2.34 5.71
N PHE A 138 -2.52 -3.38 4.93
CA PHE A 138 -1.63 -3.27 3.78
C PHE A 138 -1.94 -4.26 2.65
N ALA A 139 -1.69 -3.83 1.42
CA ALA A 139 -1.80 -4.66 0.23
C ALA A 139 -0.45 -5.36 -0.05
N VAL A 140 -0.53 -6.62 -0.47
CA VAL A 140 0.63 -7.41 -0.93
C VAL A 140 0.55 -7.56 -2.43
N LEU A 141 1.54 -7.06 -3.16
CA LEU A 141 1.58 -6.96 -4.62
C LEU A 141 2.67 -7.86 -5.22
N ASP A 142 2.44 -8.35 -6.44
CA ASP A 142 3.44 -9.13 -7.19
C ASP A 142 4.67 -8.29 -7.60
N GLU A 143 4.42 -7.04 -8.01
CA GLU A 143 5.41 -6.11 -8.54
C GLU A 143 5.34 -4.77 -7.79
N ASP A 144 6.44 -4.00 -7.83
CA ASP A 144 6.45 -2.65 -7.25
C ASP A 144 5.77 -1.71 -8.24
N PRO A 145 4.59 -1.14 -7.89
CA PRO A 145 3.89 -0.23 -8.80
C PRO A 145 4.71 1.03 -9.13
N ALA A 146 5.71 1.40 -8.32
CA ALA A 146 6.59 2.52 -8.60
C ALA A 146 7.68 2.20 -9.64
N GLU A 147 7.92 0.93 -9.96
CA GLU A 147 9.00 0.47 -10.84
C GLU A 147 8.51 -0.14 -12.16
N VAL A 148 7.22 -0.44 -12.29
CA VAL A 148 6.63 -0.88 -13.57
C VAL A 148 6.48 0.25 -14.58
N ASP A 149 6.33 -0.09 -15.87
CA ASP A 149 5.91 0.89 -16.88
C ASP A 149 4.58 1.52 -16.44
N PRO A 150 4.44 2.86 -16.45
CA PRO A 150 3.18 3.53 -16.14
C PRO A 150 1.96 2.95 -16.88
N ALA A 151 2.12 2.49 -18.13
CA ALA A 151 1.06 1.88 -18.90
C ALA A 151 0.57 0.52 -18.32
N ALA A 152 1.43 -0.18 -17.57
CA ALA A 152 1.14 -1.45 -16.91
C ALA A 152 0.74 -1.30 -15.43
N LEU A 153 0.73 -0.09 -14.88
CA LEU A 153 0.41 0.17 -13.46
C LEU A 153 -0.92 -0.44 -13.01
N GLY A 154 -1.94 -0.42 -13.88
CA GLY A 154 -3.27 -0.95 -13.58
C GLY A 154 -3.34 -2.48 -13.53
N ASP A 155 -2.32 -3.17 -14.06
CA ASP A 155 -2.27 -4.63 -14.19
C ASP A 155 -1.52 -5.30 -13.03
N VAL A 156 -0.88 -4.50 -12.16
CA VAL A 156 -0.17 -5.00 -10.97
C VAL A 156 -1.16 -5.70 -10.04
N ARG A 157 -0.92 -6.99 -9.79
CA ARG A 157 -1.85 -7.85 -9.06
C ARG A 157 -1.62 -7.79 -7.55
N ALA A 158 -2.72 -7.63 -6.80
CA ALA A 158 -2.74 -7.94 -5.38
C ALA A 158 -2.83 -9.47 -5.18
N ARG A 159 -2.01 -9.98 -4.25
CA ARG A 159 -1.95 -11.40 -3.86
C ARG A 159 -2.60 -11.67 -2.52
N ALA A 160 -2.58 -10.66 -1.67
CA ALA A 160 -3.28 -10.67 -0.41
C ALA A 160 -3.56 -9.24 0.02
N THR A 161 -4.54 -9.09 0.88
CA THR A 161 -4.76 -7.90 1.69
C THR A 161 -4.58 -8.32 3.14
N VAL A 162 -3.83 -7.53 3.91
CA VAL A 162 -3.73 -7.68 5.35
C VAL A 162 -4.62 -6.61 5.98
N VAL A 163 -5.49 -7.03 6.90
CA VAL A 163 -6.41 -6.14 7.63
C VAL A 163 -6.25 -6.41 9.11
N GLY A 164 -5.82 -5.41 9.88
CA GLY A 164 -5.50 -5.55 11.29
C GLY A 164 -4.47 -6.67 11.56
N GLY A 165 -3.50 -6.85 10.67
CA GLY A 165 -2.51 -7.94 10.77
C GLY A 165 -3.03 -9.32 10.38
N GLN A 166 -4.30 -9.47 9.98
CA GLN A 166 -4.85 -10.74 9.49
C GLN A 166 -4.75 -10.80 7.96
N VAL A 167 -4.25 -11.91 7.43
CA VAL A 167 -4.05 -12.12 5.99
C VAL A 167 -5.31 -12.63 5.31
N PHE A 168 -5.72 -11.98 4.22
CA PHE A 168 -6.78 -12.38 3.30
C PHE A 168 -6.21 -12.57 1.89
N PRO A 169 -6.16 -13.80 1.35
CA PRO A 169 -5.65 -14.03 -0.01
C PRO A 169 -6.62 -13.48 -1.07
N SER A 170 -6.06 -13.07 -2.21
CA SER A 170 -6.80 -12.59 -3.40
C SER A 170 -6.97 -13.65 -4.47
#